data_AF-A0A7X3QGH4-F1
#
_entry.id   AF-A0A7X3QGH4-F1
#
_cell.length_a   1.000
_cell.length_b   1.000
_cell.length_c   1.000
_cell.angle_alpha   90.00
_cell.angle_beta   90.00
_cell.angle_gamma   90.00
#
_symmetry.space_group_name_H-M   'P 1'
#
loop_
_entity.id
_entity.type
_entity.pdbx_description
1 polymer ?
#
loop_
_entity_poly.entity_id
_entity_poly.type
_entity_poly.pdbx_seq_one_letter_code
_entity_poly.pdbx_strand_id
1 'polypeptide(L)' 'MRDMTRYGRRLALGMAAALLTAGLAAPAAAQGTAGEVTWSKDIAPILQRSCQQCHRPDGGAPMSLITYEDTRPWA' A
#
# COMPACT_ATOMS: atom_id res chain seq x y z
N MET A 1 43.44 -7.69 -37.07
CA MET A 1 43.51 -6.80 -35.88
C MET A 1 42.28 -5.89 -35.71
N ARG A 2 41.67 -5.33 -36.75
CA ARG A 2 40.45 -4.50 -36.64
C ARG A 2 39.16 -5.28 -36.29
N ASP A 3 39.13 -6.59 -36.56
CA ASP A 3 37.94 -7.43 -36.35
C ASP A 3 37.77 -7.91 -34.90
N MET A 4 38.86 -8.14 -34.16
CA MET A 4 38.80 -8.50 -32.73
C MET A 4 38.22 -7.37 -31.87
N THR A 5 38.51 -6.11 -32.21
CA THR A 5 37.94 -4.93 -31.55
C THR A 5 36.44 -4.80 -31.79
N ARG A 6 35.97 -5.20 -32.98
CA ARG A 6 34.54 -5.23 -33.35
C ARG A 6 33.80 -6.37 -32.65
N TYR A 7 34.46 -7.53 -32.49
CA TYR A 7 33.91 -8.68 -31.77
C TYR A 7 33.76 -8.40 -30.27
N GLY A 8 34.78 -7.81 -29.64
CA GLY A 8 34.73 -7.42 -28.22
C GLY A 8 33.63 -6.39 -27.93
N ARG A 9 33.43 -5.42 -28.84
CA ARG A 9 32.38 -4.41 -28.70
C ARG A 9 30.97 -5.02 -28.81
N ARG A 10 30.76 -5.97 -29.72
CA ARG A 10 29.47 -6.68 -29.86
C ARG A 10 29.13 -7.54 -28.64
N LEU A 11 30.14 -8.22 -28.07
CA LEU A 11 29.98 -9.01 -26.85
C LEU A 11 29.64 -8.12 -25.65
N ALA A 12 30.33 -6.98 -25.49
CA ALA A 12 30.05 -6.03 -24.41
C ALA A 12 28.62 -5.42 -24.51
N LEU A 13 28.17 -5.07 -25.72
CA LEU A 13 26.81 -4.59 -25.96
C LEU A 13 25.74 -5.65 -25.65
N GLY A 14 25.97 -6.91 -26.02
CA GLY A 14 25.05 -8.01 -25.71
C GLY A 14 24.94 -8.28 -24.21
N MET A 15 26.05 -8.22 -23.48
CA MET A 15 26.09 -8.43 -22.03
C MET A 15 25.41 -7.28 -21.26
N ALA A 16 25.58 -6.04 -21.70
CA ALA A 16 24.88 -4.88 -21.13
C ALA A 16 23.36 -4.95 -21.33
N ALA A 17 22.91 -5.40 -22.50
CA ALA A 17 21.47 -5.58 -22.77
C ALA A 17 20.83 -6.66 -21.89
N ALA A 18 21.53 -7.78 -21.63
CA ALA A 18 21.05 -8.85 -20.76
C ALA A 18 20.94 -8.41 -19.28
N LEU A 19 21.85 -7.56 -18.82
CA LEU A 19 21.81 -7.00 -17.46
C LEU A 19 20.67 -5.99 -17.27
N LEU A 20 20.30 -5.25 -18.32
CA LEU A 20 19.17 -4.31 -18.29
C LEU A 20 17.82 -5.02 -18.17
N THR A 21 17.66 -6.21 -18.75
CA THR A 21 16.40 -6.96 -18.71
C THR A 21 16.18 -7.75 -17.41
N ALA A 22 17.25 -8.12 -16.70
CA ALA A 22 17.16 -8.92 -15.47
C ALA A 22 16.72 -8.11 -14.23
N GLY A 23 16.81 -6.78 -14.27
CA GLY A 23 16.47 -5.91 -13.14
C GLY A 23 14.98 -5.53 -13.01
N LEU A 24 14.11 -5.88 -13.96
CA LEU A 24 12.71 -5.45 -13.96
C LEU A 24 11.74 -6.43 -13.28
N ALA A 25 12.19 -7.62 -12.89
CA ALA A 25 11.37 -8.55 -12.12
C ALA A 25 11.39 -8.18 -10.63
N ALA A 26 10.72 -7.08 -10.28
CA ALA A 26 10.40 -6.81 -8.89
C ALA A 26 9.50 -7.95 -8.38
N PRO A 27 9.77 -8.53 -7.19
CA PRO A 27 8.85 -9.48 -6.61
C PRO A 27 7.55 -8.72 -6.36
N ALA A 28 6.43 -9.24 -6.85
CA ALA A 28 5.13 -8.79 -6.40
C ALA A 28 5.09 -9.10 -4.90
N ALA A 29 5.28 -8.06 -4.07
CA ALA A 29 5.11 -8.19 -2.64
C ALA A 29 3.70 -8.74 -2.44
N ALA A 30 3.59 -9.93 -1.88
CA ALA A 30 2.31 -10.49 -1.49
C ALA A 30 1.67 -9.47 -0.55
N GLN A 31 0.65 -8.77 -1.06
CA GLN A 31 -0.21 -7.94 -0.23
C GLN A 31 -0.82 -8.93 0.74
N GLY A 32 -0.28 -8.96 1.97
CA GLY A 32 -0.78 -9.85 3.01
C GLY A 32 -2.29 -9.68 3.02
N THR A 33 -3.01 -10.80 2.98
CA THR A 33 -4.46 -10.78 3.13
C THR A 33 -4.71 -10.30 4.54
N ALA A 34 -4.73 -8.98 4.74
CA ALA A 34 -5.36 -8.39 5.90
C ALA A 34 -6.74 -9.03 5.91
N GLY A 35 -7.01 -9.83 6.94
CA GLY A 35 -8.29 -10.50 7.08
C GLY A 35 -9.41 -9.49 6.94
N GLU A 36 -10.61 -9.97 6.61
CA GLU A 36 -11.74 -9.08 6.38
C GLU A 36 -11.86 -8.03 7.49
N VAL A 37 -11.82 -6.76 7.09
CA VAL A 37 -11.94 -5.64 8.01
C VAL A 37 -13.40 -5.51 8.38
N THR A 38 -13.70 -5.61 9.67
CA THR A 38 -15.07 -5.53 10.17
C THR A 38 -15.24 -4.35 11.11
N TRP A 39 -16.44 -3.76 11.10
CA TRP A 39 -16.78 -2.63 11.96
C TRP A 39 -16.45 -2.92 13.43
N SER A 40 -16.97 -4.02 13.97
CA SER A 40 -16.86 -4.31 15.40
C SER A 40 -15.43 -4.65 15.84
N LYS A 41 -14.65 -5.34 15.00
CA LYS A 41 -13.30 -5.77 15.36
C LYS A 41 -12.28 -4.66 15.18
N ASP A 42 -12.34 -3.95 14.05
CA ASP A 42 -11.22 -3.14 13.59
C ASP A 42 -11.52 -1.64 13.71
N ILE A 43 -12.77 -1.23 13.46
CA ILE A 43 -13.13 0.20 13.35
C ILE A 43 -13.65 0.77 14.68
N ALA A 44 -14.67 0.13 15.28
CA ALA A 44 -15.31 0.62 16.50
C ALA A 44 -14.32 0.86 17.65
N PRO A 45 -13.31 -0.01 17.90
CA PRO A 45 -12.32 0.24 18.94
C PRO A 45 -11.42 1.45 18.67
N ILE A 46 -11.21 1.84 17.40
CA ILE A 46 -10.45 3.05 17.02
C ILE A 46 -11.26 4.28 17.39
N LEU A 47 -12.52 4.31 16.97
CA LEU A 47 -13.40 5.44 17.23
C LEU A 47 -13.65 5.62 18.72
N GLN A 48 -13.85 4.53 19.47
CA GLN A 48 -14.02 4.55 20.92
C GLN A 48 -12.84 5.23 21.64
N ARG A 49 -11.61 4.81 21.33
CA ARG A 49 -10.42 5.30 22.07
C ARG A 49 -9.94 6.68 21.62
N SER A 50 -10.24 7.10 20.39
CA SER A 50 -9.64 8.31 19.81
C SER A 50 -10.64 9.41 19.46
N CYS A 51 -11.91 9.08 19.20
CA CYS A 51 -12.85 10.02 18.59
C CYS A 51 -14.08 10.27 19.46
N GLN A 52 -14.62 9.21 20.07
CA GLN A 52 -15.87 9.26 20.81
C GLN A 52 -15.80 10.08 22.10
N GLN A 53 -14.62 10.56 22.53
CA GLN A 53 -14.54 11.57 23.59
C GLN A 53 -15.26 12.86 23.19
N CYS A 54 -15.13 13.27 21.93
CA CYS A 54 -15.76 14.47 21.39
C CYS A 54 -16.99 14.12 20.52
N HIS A 55 -16.91 13.04 19.74
CA HIS A 55 -17.95 12.61 18.81
C HIS A 55 -18.99 11.69 19.46
N ARG A 56 -19.66 12.20 20.48
CA ARG A 56 -20.78 11.57 21.17
C ARG A 56 -21.97 12.53 21.22
N PRO A 57 -23.20 12.05 21.48
CA PRO A 57 -24.30 12.94 21.81
C PRO A 57 -23.91 13.91 22.91
N ASP A 58 -24.26 15.18 22.72
CA ASP A 58 -23.93 16.29 23.63
C ASP A 58 -22.41 16.53 23.82
N GLY A 59 -21.57 15.92 22.97
CA GLY A 59 -20.14 16.13 22.93
C GLY A 59 -19.73 17.39 22.17
N GLY A 60 -18.43 17.70 22.18
CA GLY A 60 -17.88 18.90 21.56
C GLY A 60 -17.79 18.86 20.03
N ALA A 61 -18.23 17.78 19.38
CA ALA A 61 -18.18 17.62 17.93
C ALA A 61 -19.60 17.53 17.32
N PRO A 62 -19.79 17.98 16.07
CA PRO A 62 -21.12 18.16 15.48
C PRO A 62 -21.83 16.86 15.06
N MET A 63 -21.14 15.72 15.06
CA MET A 63 -21.70 14.41 14.70
C MET A 63 -21.30 13.30 15.68
N SER A 64 -22.24 12.38 15.93
CA SER A 64 -22.01 11.14 16.68
C SER A 64 -21.17 10.17 15.85
N LEU A 65 -20.21 9.48 16.49
CA LEU A 65 -19.46 8.36 15.91
C LEU A 65 -19.58 7.10 16.80
N ILE A 66 -20.73 6.95 17.46
CA ILE A 66 -21.00 5.86 18.41
C ILE A 66 -21.45 4.59 17.68
N THR A 67 -22.36 4.72 16.72
CA THR A 67 -22.93 3.61 15.96
C THR A 67 -22.35 3.55 14.54
N TYR A 68 -22.54 2.40 13.88
CA TYR A 68 -22.16 2.25 12.47
C TYR A 68 -22.98 3.19 11.59
N GLU A 69 -24.28 3.29 11.85
CA GLU A 69 -25.23 4.12 11.11
C GLU A 69 -24.90 5.60 11.23
N ASP A 70 -24.48 6.06 12.41
CA ASP A 70 -24.07 7.45 12.62
C ASP A 70 -22.75 7.76 11.91
N THR A 71 -21.84 6.79 11.86
CA THR A 71 -20.47 6.96 11.32
C THR A 71 -20.42 6.86 9.80
N ARG A 72 -21.18 5.92 9.21
CA ARG A 72 -21.16 5.60 7.77
C ARG A 72 -21.32 6.83 6.84
N PRO A 73 -22.15 7.84 7.14
CA PRO A 73 -22.29 9.03 6.28
C PRO A 73 -21.04 9.92 6.21
N TRP A 74 -20.08 9.74 7.13
CA TRP A 74 -18.89 10.59 7.28
C TRP A 74 -17.59 9.87 6.93
N ALA A 75 -17.67 8.60 6.53
CA ALA A 75 -16.55 7.78 6.09
C ALA A 75 -16.22 8.03 4.61
#